data_AF-A0A1S9N085-F1
#
_entry.id   AF-A0A1S9N085-F1
#
_cell.length_a   1.000
_cell.length_b   1.000
_cell.length_c   1.000
_cell.angle_alpha   90.00
_cell.angle_beta   90.00
_cell.angle_gamma   90.00
#
_symmetry.space_group_name_H-M   'P 1'
#
loop_
_entity.id
_entity.type
_entity.pdbx_description
1 polymer ?
#
loop_
_entity_poly.entity_id
_entity_poly.type
_entity_poly.pdbx_seq_one_letter_code
_entity_poly.pdbx_strand_id
1 'polypeptide(L)'
;MNQIKNNSSRYECEISKLKFIQKLVYPIKRNGIKALRSDDIAKYMGLSKATLYKYFSSKDEIIKELVEYYIGELLEVTIDNVDDAFSYVKEWQETFKNSLLSANFISDSFKNDLKESYPELFEMVKKASQKYNAKLIAFYKKGIDFGVFSDLNPAIVILQDEAFFKDMLNPLYLMDNNLTIRTTINDYYKCKKIQVIKNEHQKLGDDKWEELSEYLVQKVSSSIM
;
A
#
# COMPACT_ATOMS: atom_id res chain seq x y z
N MET A 1 14.44 2.17 38.59
CA MET A 1 14.81 3.32 37.73
C MET A 1 15.62 2.94 36.47
N ASN A 2 16.42 1.86 36.44
CA ASN A 2 17.18 1.46 35.23
C ASN A 2 16.36 0.75 34.14
N GLN A 3 15.23 0.12 34.45
CA GLN A 3 14.38 -0.54 33.43
C GLN A 3 13.55 0.46 32.59
N ILE A 4 13.19 1.62 33.17
CA ILE A 4 12.36 2.64 32.50
C ILE A 4 13.19 3.46 31.49
N LYS A 5 14.46 3.77 31.82
CA LYS A 5 15.38 4.46 30.89
C LYS A 5 15.81 3.59 29.70
N ASN A 6 16.00 2.28 29.91
CA ASN A 6 16.33 1.34 28.82
C ASN A 6 15.18 1.16 27.82
N ASN A 7 13.92 1.15 28.31
CA ASN A 7 12.76 1.08 27.41
C ASN A 7 12.56 2.37 26.60
N SER A 8 12.80 3.56 27.17
CA SER A 8 12.73 4.83 26.43
C SER A 8 13.81 4.91 25.34
N SER A 9 15.06 4.56 25.66
CA SER A 9 16.17 4.59 24.69
C SER A 9 15.99 3.58 23.56
N ARG A 10 15.47 2.38 23.87
CA ARG A 10 15.15 1.37 22.84
C ARG A 10 14.00 1.85 21.96
N TYR A 11 12.94 2.41 22.53
CA TYR A 11 11.80 2.95 21.79
C TYR A 11 12.19 4.12 20.87
N GLU A 12 13.04 5.03 21.34
CA GLU A 12 13.61 6.12 20.53
C GLU A 12 14.47 5.59 19.37
N CYS A 13 15.20 4.49 19.58
CA CYS A 13 15.96 3.80 18.54
C CYS A 13 15.06 3.19 17.47
N GLU A 14 13.98 2.50 17.86
CA GLU A 14 13.00 1.90 16.94
C GLU A 14 12.26 2.96 16.11
N ILE A 15 11.84 4.07 16.72
CA ILE A 15 11.25 5.21 15.99
C ILE A 15 12.24 5.79 14.98
N SER A 16 13.51 5.85 15.34
CA SER A 16 14.56 6.35 14.45
C SER A 16 14.79 5.40 13.28
N LYS A 17 14.82 4.07 13.52
CA LYS A 17 14.90 3.05 12.47
C LYS A 17 13.75 3.18 11.47
N LEU A 18 12.51 3.27 11.95
CA LEU A 18 11.33 3.38 11.10
C LEU A 18 11.42 4.58 10.15
N LYS A 19 11.82 5.74 10.66
CA LYS A 19 12.01 6.96 9.84
C LYS A 19 13.09 6.76 8.76
N PHE A 20 14.13 5.98 9.03
CA PHE A 20 15.13 5.66 8.02
C PHE A 20 14.61 4.66 6.98
N ILE A 21 13.87 3.64 7.40
CA ILE A 21 13.25 2.65 6.50
C ILE A 21 12.26 3.33 5.54
N GLN A 22 11.44 4.26 6.02
CA GLN A 22 10.49 5.02 5.19
C GLN A 22 11.18 5.78 4.05
N LYS A 23 12.41 6.26 4.25
CA LYS A 23 13.19 6.94 3.20
C LYS A 23 13.67 5.99 2.08
N LEU A 24 13.67 4.69 2.33
CA LEU A 24 14.09 3.68 1.33
C LEU A 24 12.96 3.17 0.45
N VAL A 25 11.70 3.39 0.83
CA VAL A 25 10.53 2.89 0.09
C VAL A 25 10.59 3.28 -1.38
N TYR A 26 10.78 4.58 -1.67
CA TYR A 26 10.82 5.07 -3.05
C TYR A 26 12.07 4.62 -3.83
N PRO A 27 13.31 4.79 -3.33
CA PRO A 27 14.50 4.32 -4.04
C PRO A 27 14.50 2.82 -4.34
N ILE A 28 14.00 2.01 -3.41
CA ILE A 28 13.88 0.56 -3.58
C ILE A 28 12.82 0.20 -4.59
N LYS A 29 11.66 0.86 -4.58
CA LYS A 29 10.63 0.67 -5.60
C LYS A 29 11.20 0.92 -7.00
N ARG A 30 12.03 1.96 -7.17
CA ARG A 30 12.62 2.30 -8.47
C ARG A 30 13.73 1.35 -8.91
N ASN A 31 14.63 0.95 -8.00
CA ASN A 31 15.89 0.30 -8.36
C ASN A 31 15.93 -1.21 -8.06
N GLY A 32 14.98 -1.75 -7.30
CA GLY A 32 15.06 -3.10 -6.74
C GLY A 32 16.09 -3.22 -5.62
N ILE A 33 16.29 -4.44 -5.11
CA ILE A 33 17.20 -4.72 -3.99
C ILE A 33 18.63 -4.93 -4.48
N LYS A 34 18.79 -5.61 -5.62
CA LYS A 34 20.12 -6.02 -6.11
C LYS A 34 20.98 -4.84 -6.52
N ALA A 35 20.38 -3.79 -7.08
CA ALA A 35 21.10 -2.60 -7.53
C ALA A 35 21.59 -1.71 -6.37
N LEU A 36 21.06 -1.88 -5.16
CA LEU A 36 21.36 -1.00 -4.03
C LEU A 36 22.58 -1.46 -3.24
N ARG A 37 23.62 -0.63 -3.21
CA ARG A 37 24.78 -0.85 -2.34
C ARG A 37 24.54 -0.20 -0.97
N SER A 38 25.26 -0.65 0.05
CA SER A 38 25.14 -0.05 1.39
C SER A 38 25.45 1.45 1.41
N ASP A 39 26.30 1.92 0.51
CA ASP A 39 26.63 3.34 0.38
C ASP A 39 25.44 4.14 -0.19
N ASP A 40 24.69 3.56 -1.14
CA ASP A 40 23.46 4.16 -1.67
C ASP A 40 22.38 4.23 -0.57
N ILE A 41 22.22 3.13 0.18
CA ILE A 41 21.27 3.04 1.30
C ILE A 41 21.58 4.11 2.36
N ALA A 42 22.83 4.24 2.77
CA ALA A 42 23.26 5.26 3.72
C ALA A 42 22.94 6.68 3.20
N LYS A 43 23.23 6.94 1.91
CA LYS A 43 22.93 8.22 1.26
C LYS A 43 21.43 8.53 1.26
N TYR A 44 20.57 7.57 0.90
CA TYR A 44 19.11 7.76 0.91
C TYR A 44 18.56 8.04 2.31
N MET A 45 19.14 7.42 3.34
CA MET A 45 18.76 7.67 4.74
C MET A 45 19.30 9.01 5.27
N GLY A 46 20.25 9.63 4.59
CA GLY A 46 20.97 10.83 5.05
C GLY A 46 22.02 10.51 6.13
N LEU A 47 22.62 9.33 6.05
CA LEU A 47 23.57 8.79 7.02
C LEU A 47 24.94 8.54 6.40
N SER A 48 25.98 8.53 7.25
CA SER A 48 27.24 7.89 6.88
C SER A 48 27.10 6.36 6.93
N LYS A 49 27.92 5.62 6.18
CA LYS A 49 27.96 4.15 6.26
C LYS A 49 28.24 3.65 7.68
N ALA A 50 29.13 4.33 8.41
CA ALA A 50 29.43 4.00 9.80
C ALA A 50 28.21 4.22 10.71
N THR A 51 27.42 5.26 10.46
CA THR A 51 26.19 5.54 11.21
C THR A 51 25.08 4.56 10.86
N LEU A 52 24.92 4.20 9.58
CA LEU A 52 23.97 3.18 9.13
C LEU A 52 24.15 1.89 9.94
N TYR A 53 25.40 1.42 10.05
CA TYR A 53 25.70 0.18 10.76
C TYR A 53 25.62 0.26 12.29
N LYS A 54 25.38 1.46 12.86
CA LYS A 54 24.98 1.58 14.28
C LYS A 54 23.51 1.28 14.50
N TYR A 55 22.68 1.49 13.48
CA TYR A 55 21.23 1.22 13.53
C TYR A 55 20.91 -0.17 13.00
N PHE A 56 21.59 -0.63 11.95
CA PHE A 56 21.33 -1.92 11.31
C PHE A 56 22.60 -2.76 11.24
N SER A 57 22.55 -4.01 11.63
CA SER A 57 23.68 -4.94 11.61
C SER A 57 24.13 -5.33 10.20
N SER A 58 23.24 -5.27 9.22
CA SER A 58 23.50 -5.73 7.84
C SER A 58 22.53 -5.13 6.83
N LYS A 59 22.85 -5.28 5.54
CA LYS A 59 21.88 -5.00 4.45
C LYS A 59 20.64 -5.89 4.59
N ASP A 60 20.81 -7.15 5.00
CA ASP A 60 19.72 -8.11 5.14
C ASP A 60 18.73 -7.69 6.25
N GLU A 61 19.23 -7.13 7.36
CA GLU A 61 18.37 -6.54 8.39
C GLU A 61 17.54 -5.37 7.83
N ILE A 62 18.15 -4.50 7.02
CA ILE A 62 17.44 -3.37 6.40
C ILE A 62 16.31 -3.86 5.48
N ILE A 63 16.57 -4.89 4.68
CA ILE A 63 15.55 -5.49 3.80
C ILE A 63 14.44 -6.14 4.61
N LYS A 64 14.78 -6.85 5.69
CA LYS A 64 13.79 -7.42 6.60
C LYS A 64 12.90 -6.34 7.22
N GLU A 65 13.48 -5.30 7.80
CA GLU A 65 12.78 -4.17 8.43
C GLU A 65 11.86 -3.45 7.43
N LEU A 66 12.29 -3.31 6.17
CA LEU A 66 11.45 -2.76 5.10
C LEU A 66 10.26 -3.67 4.74
N VAL A 67 10.47 -4.98 4.68
CA VAL A 67 9.39 -5.94 4.42
C VAL A 67 8.40 -5.96 5.58
N GLU A 68 8.89 -5.91 6.82
CA GLU A 68 8.05 -5.82 8.02
C GLU A 68 7.27 -4.50 8.05
N TYR A 69 7.88 -3.38 7.65
CA TYR A 69 7.19 -2.12 7.46
C TYR A 69 6.06 -2.23 6.42
N TYR A 70 6.33 -2.79 5.24
CA TYR A 70 5.30 -2.99 4.22
C TYR A 70 4.14 -3.87 4.70
N ILE A 71 4.46 -4.99 5.34
CA ILE A 71 3.45 -5.91 5.89
C ILE A 71 2.63 -5.20 6.98
N GLY A 72 3.28 -4.36 7.80
CA GLY A 72 2.63 -3.51 8.79
C GLY A 72 1.58 -2.61 8.14
N GLU A 73 1.98 -1.80 7.16
CA GLU A 73 1.08 -0.90 6.44
C GLU A 73 -0.08 -1.66 5.77
N LEU A 74 0.18 -2.83 5.21
CA LEU A 74 -0.85 -3.66 4.57
C LEU A 74 -1.87 -4.24 5.59
N LEU A 75 -1.38 -4.65 6.77
CA LEU A 75 -2.21 -5.33 7.77
C LEU A 75 -2.86 -4.38 8.78
N GLU A 76 -2.31 -3.19 8.97
CA GLU A 76 -2.87 -2.09 9.78
C GLU A 76 -4.20 -1.59 9.19
N VAL A 77 -4.45 -1.84 7.91
CA VAL A 77 -5.77 -1.65 7.30
C VAL A 77 -6.80 -2.49 8.07
N THR A 78 -7.58 -1.76 8.85
CA THR A 78 -8.79 -2.24 9.49
C THR A 78 -9.95 -1.96 8.56
N ILE A 79 -10.91 -2.88 8.57
CA ILE A 79 -12.20 -2.64 7.93
C ILE A 79 -13.13 -2.32 9.10
N ASP A 80 -13.57 -1.07 9.17
CA ASP A 80 -14.29 -0.54 10.34
C ASP A 80 -15.61 -1.27 10.59
N ASN A 81 -16.19 -1.02 11.77
CA ASN A 81 -17.55 -1.44 12.09
C ASN A 81 -18.53 -0.71 11.15
N VAL A 82 -18.99 -1.43 10.13
CA VAL A 82 -20.02 -1.00 9.20
C VAL A 82 -21.40 -1.46 9.68
N ASP A 83 -22.32 -0.53 9.83
CA ASP A 83 -23.67 -0.71 10.40
C ASP A 83 -24.78 -0.10 9.55
N ASP A 84 -24.45 0.86 8.67
CA ASP A 84 -25.37 1.45 7.72
C ASP A 84 -24.78 1.61 6.30
N ALA A 85 -25.62 1.95 5.32
CA ALA A 85 -25.21 2.11 3.93
C ALA A 85 -24.10 3.17 3.73
N PHE A 86 -24.13 4.27 4.49
CA PHE A 86 -23.12 5.31 4.40
C PHE A 86 -21.77 4.81 4.91
N SER A 87 -21.75 4.09 6.03
CA SER A 87 -20.55 3.46 6.58
C SER A 87 -19.93 2.45 5.61
N TYR A 88 -20.73 1.63 4.91
CA TYR A 88 -20.25 0.70 3.88
C TYR A 88 -19.59 1.43 2.70
N VAL A 89 -20.21 2.51 2.20
CA VAL A 89 -19.64 3.28 1.09
C VAL A 89 -18.34 3.98 1.51
N LYS A 90 -18.33 4.56 2.71
CA LYS A 90 -17.15 5.20 3.31
C LYS A 90 -15.99 4.24 3.47
N GLU A 91 -16.27 3.03 3.95
CA GLU A 91 -15.28 1.97 4.13
C GLU A 91 -14.80 1.45 2.78
N TRP A 92 -15.70 1.28 1.80
CA TRP A 92 -15.30 0.88 0.45
C TRP A 92 -14.32 1.87 -0.18
N GLN A 93 -14.52 3.19 -0.01
CA GLN A 93 -13.57 4.21 -0.47
C GLN A 93 -12.18 4.04 0.17
N GLU A 94 -12.12 3.73 1.47
CA GLU A 94 -10.86 3.44 2.16
C GLU A 94 -10.20 2.16 1.61
N THR A 95 -10.98 1.11 1.38
CA THR A 95 -10.45 -0.13 0.79
C THR A 95 -9.93 0.09 -0.63
N PHE A 96 -10.58 0.93 -1.44
CA PHE A 96 -10.11 1.32 -2.77
C PHE A 96 -8.78 2.06 -2.68
N LYS A 97 -8.69 3.08 -1.81
CA LYS A 97 -7.46 3.83 -1.55
C LYS A 97 -6.32 2.90 -1.15
N ASN A 98 -6.56 2.05 -0.14
CA ASN A 98 -5.55 1.15 0.41
C ASN A 98 -5.11 0.09 -0.60
N SER A 99 -6.03 -0.43 -1.42
CA SER A 99 -5.71 -1.38 -2.49
C SER A 99 -4.86 -0.75 -3.58
N LEU A 100 -5.17 0.49 -4.00
CA LEU A 100 -4.39 1.23 -4.99
C LEU A 100 -2.96 1.51 -4.49
N LEU A 101 -2.82 1.98 -3.25
CA LEU A 101 -1.52 2.25 -2.64
C LEU A 101 -0.71 0.96 -2.47
N SER A 102 -1.33 -0.11 -2.00
CA SER A 102 -0.68 -1.42 -1.80
C SER A 102 -0.18 -2.01 -3.12
N ALA A 103 -1.01 -2.00 -4.16
CA ALA A 103 -0.66 -2.51 -5.50
C ALA A 103 0.53 -1.75 -6.11
N ASN A 104 0.72 -0.49 -5.71
CA ASN A 104 1.80 0.36 -6.15
C ASN A 104 2.94 0.49 -5.13
N PHE A 105 2.89 -0.15 -3.97
CA PHE A 105 3.94 0.03 -2.96
C PHE A 105 5.22 -0.70 -3.33
N ILE A 106 5.09 -1.92 -3.87
CA ILE A 106 6.20 -2.78 -4.28
C ILE A 106 6.26 -2.85 -5.81
N SER A 107 7.45 -2.65 -6.38
CA SER A 107 7.69 -2.89 -7.80
C SER A 107 7.90 -4.38 -8.11
N ASP A 108 7.65 -4.78 -9.35
CA ASP A 108 7.94 -6.15 -9.80
C ASP A 108 9.43 -6.49 -9.66
N SER A 109 10.32 -5.52 -9.85
CA SER A 109 11.77 -5.72 -9.63
C SER A 109 12.08 -6.06 -8.17
N PHE A 110 11.51 -5.33 -7.21
CA PHE A 110 11.66 -5.65 -5.79
C PHE A 110 11.07 -7.02 -5.44
N LYS A 111 9.89 -7.33 -5.99
CA LYS A 111 9.23 -8.62 -5.77
C LYS A 111 10.06 -9.79 -6.30
N ASN A 112 10.62 -9.67 -7.50
CA ASN A 112 11.49 -10.68 -8.11
C ASN A 112 12.79 -10.82 -7.32
N ASP A 113 13.41 -9.71 -6.91
CA ASP A 113 14.60 -9.73 -6.07
C ASP A 113 14.36 -10.39 -4.71
N LEU A 114 13.22 -10.14 -4.07
CA LEU A 114 12.83 -10.84 -2.84
C LEU A 114 12.67 -12.34 -3.09
N LYS A 115 11.98 -12.73 -4.16
CA LYS A 115 11.76 -14.14 -4.47
C LYS A 115 13.07 -14.90 -4.68
N GLU A 116 14.04 -14.27 -5.33
CA GLU A 116 15.32 -14.91 -5.64
C GLU A 116 16.31 -14.89 -4.46
N SER A 117 16.43 -13.76 -3.76
CA SER A 117 17.46 -13.55 -2.74
C SER A 117 16.95 -13.75 -1.31
N TYR A 118 15.64 -13.59 -1.07
CA TYR A 118 15.02 -13.61 0.26
C TYR A 118 13.66 -14.37 0.25
N PRO A 119 13.62 -15.66 -0.14
CA PRO A 119 12.38 -16.39 -0.35
C PRO A 119 11.47 -16.45 0.89
N GLU A 120 12.06 -16.45 2.10
CA GLU A 120 11.28 -16.39 3.35
C GLU A 120 10.53 -15.06 3.51
N LEU A 121 11.17 -13.94 3.20
CA LEU A 121 10.53 -12.61 3.24
C LEU A 121 9.45 -12.49 2.15
N PHE A 122 9.70 -13.06 0.96
CA PHE A 122 8.69 -13.13 -0.09
C PHE A 122 7.43 -13.90 0.37
N GLU A 123 7.60 -15.05 1.03
CA GLU A 123 6.46 -15.81 1.55
C GLU A 123 5.74 -15.07 2.69
N MET A 124 6.44 -14.27 3.52
CA MET A 124 5.79 -13.39 4.50
C MET A 124 4.89 -12.35 3.83
N VAL A 125 5.38 -11.68 2.78
CA VAL A 125 4.59 -10.71 1.99
C VAL A 125 3.36 -11.38 1.39
N LYS A 126 3.54 -12.54 0.75
CA LYS A 126 2.45 -13.30 0.14
C LYS A 126 1.36 -13.68 1.15
N LYS A 127 1.75 -14.14 2.35
CA LYS A 127 0.80 -14.46 3.44
C LYS A 127 0.06 -13.20 3.91
N ALA A 128 0.73 -12.07 4.02
CA ALA A 128 0.11 -10.80 4.37
C ALA A 128 -0.93 -10.35 3.33
N SER A 129 -0.60 -10.42 2.03
CA SER A 129 -1.54 -10.15 0.94
C SER A 129 -2.74 -11.09 0.96
N GLN A 130 -2.53 -12.39 1.17
CA GLN A 130 -3.64 -13.35 1.30
C GLN A 130 -4.56 -13.02 2.48
N LYS A 131 -4.00 -12.63 3.62
CA LYS A 131 -4.78 -12.20 4.79
C LYS A 131 -5.57 -10.93 4.52
N TYR A 132 -4.97 -9.95 3.84
CA TYR A 132 -5.65 -8.73 3.42
C TYR A 132 -6.81 -9.03 2.46
N ASN A 133 -6.57 -9.84 1.42
CA ASN A 133 -7.61 -10.21 0.45
C ASN A 133 -8.75 -11.01 1.10
N ALA A 134 -8.46 -11.86 2.08
CA ALA A 134 -9.49 -12.55 2.86
C ALA A 134 -10.38 -11.57 3.65
N LYS A 135 -9.79 -10.51 4.25
CA LYS A 135 -10.56 -9.44 4.90
C LYS A 135 -11.46 -8.70 3.90
N LEU A 136 -10.93 -8.32 2.74
CA LEU A 136 -11.70 -7.66 1.68
C LEU A 136 -12.86 -8.54 1.20
N ILE A 137 -12.63 -9.83 0.93
CA ILE A 137 -13.69 -10.76 0.52
C ILE A 137 -14.80 -10.79 1.57
N ALA A 138 -14.46 -10.87 2.86
CA ALA A 138 -15.44 -10.86 3.93
C ALA A 138 -16.24 -9.55 3.98
N PHE A 139 -15.59 -8.41 3.77
CA PHE A 139 -16.22 -7.10 3.70
C PHE A 139 -17.22 -6.98 2.54
N TYR A 140 -16.81 -7.35 1.34
CA TYR A 140 -17.70 -7.35 0.17
C TYR A 140 -18.91 -8.25 0.38
N LYS A 141 -18.71 -9.47 0.92
CA LYS A 141 -19.83 -10.37 1.24
C LYS A 141 -20.82 -9.74 2.22
N LYS A 142 -20.33 -9.13 3.31
CA LYS A 142 -21.19 -8.43 4.26
C LYS A 142 -21.99 -7.30 3.61
N GLY A 143 -21.37 -6.50 2.73
CA GLY A 143 -22.08 -5.43 2.04
C GLY A 143 -23.07 -5.92 0.97
N ILE A 144 -22.84 -7.10 0.39
CA ILE A 144 -23.81 -7.79 -0.48
C ILE A 144 -25.01 -8.25 0.36
N ASP A 145 -24.75 -8.94 1.48
CA ASP A 145 -25.79 -9.46 2.39
C ASP A 145 -26.63 -8.32 3.00
N PHE A 146 -25.98 -7.20 3.34
CA PHE A 146 -26.65 -5.99 3.83
C PHE A 146 -27.43 -5.27 2.72
N GLY A 147 -27.10 -5.53 1.45
CA GLY A 147 -27.82 -4.99 0.30
C GLY A 147 -27.26 -3.68 -0.25
N VAL A 148 -26.08 -3.22 0.17
CA VAL A 148 -25.44 -1.99 -0.33
C VAL A 148 -24.60 -2.24 -1.56
N PHE A 149 -23.95 -3.41 -1.63
CA PHE A 149 -23.15 -3.81 -2.78
C PHE A 149 -23.92 -4.68 -3.77
N SER A 150 -23.53 -4.60 -5.03
CA SER A 150 -23.99 -5.47 -6.11
C SER A 150 -23.54 -6.91 -5.87
N ASP A 151 -24.36 -7.88 -6.27
CA ASP A 151 -24.05 -9.31 -6.17
C ASP A 151 -22.97 -9.70 -7.20
N LEU A 152 -21.72 -9.53 -6.79
CA LEU A 152 -20.52 -9.79 -7.57
C LEU A 152 -19.62 -10.74 -6.81
N ASN A 153 -18.86 -11.57 -7.53
CA ASN A 153 -17.83 -12.40 -6.91
C ASN A 153 -16.69 -11.51 -6.39
N PRO A 154 -16.48 -11.38 -5.07
CA PRO A 154 -15.49 -10.43 -4.53
C PRO A 154 -14.06 -10.75 -4.95
N ALA A 155 -13.73 -12.04 -5.12
CA ALA A 155 -12.39 -12.44 -5.53
C ALA A 155 -12.06 -11.93 -6.95
N ILE A 156 -13.06 -11.87 -7.84
CA ILE A 156 -12.89 -11.34 -9.20
C ILE A 156 -12.74 -9.82 -9.17
N VAL A 157 -13.53 -9.13 -8.35
CA VAL A 157 -13.43 -7.67 -8.16
C VAL A 157 -12.04 -7.28 -7.66
N ILE A 158 -11.51 -7.99 -6.67
CA ILE A 158 -10.17 -7.77 -6.11
C ILE A 158 -9.09 -8.08 -7.14
N LEU A 159 -9.19 -9.20 -7.86
CA LEU A 159 -8.22 -9.57 -8.91
C LEU A 159 -8.17 -8.51 -10.02
N GLN A 160 -9.33 -8.00 -10.43
CA GLN A 160 -9.43 -6.91 -11.40
C GLN A 160 -8.69 -5.67 -10.91
N ASP A 161 -8.91 -5.27 -9.66
CA ASP A 161 -8.26 -4.11 -9.06
C ASP A 161 -6.74 -4.30 -8.97
N GLU A 162 -6.26 -5.44 -8.47
CA GLU A 162 -4.84 -5.75 -8.37
C GLU A 162 -4.12 -5.78 -9.73
N ALA A 163 -4.79 -6.27 -10.77
CA ALA A 163 -4.24 -6.30 -12.12
C ALA A 163 -4.21 -4.88 -12.72
N PHE A 164 -5.33 -4.16 -12.65
CA PHE A 164 -5.43 -2.85 -13.27
C PHE A 164 -4.58 -1.79 -12.56
N PHE A 165 -4.53 -1.79 -11.23
CA PHE A 165 -3.76 -0.79 -10.46
C PHE A 165 -2.26 -0.79 -10.75
N LYS A 166 -1.70 -1.91 -11.19
CA LYS A 166 -0.28 -1.99 -11.61
C LYS A 166 -0.03 -1.29 -12.93
N ASP A 167 -0.97 -1.41 -13.86
CA ASP A 167 -0.79 -0.96 -15.24
C ASP A 167 -1.40 0.42 -15.51
N MET A 168 -2.44 0.81 -14.77
CA MET A 168 -3.20 2.04 -15.06
C MET A 168 -2.37 3.32 -14.94
N LEU A 169 -1.24 3.25 -14.23
CA LEU A 169 -0.35 4.38 -13.99
C LEU A 169 0.91 4.35 -14.88
N ASN A 170 0.91 3.50 -15.91
CA ASN A 170 2.00 3.42 -16.88
C ASN A 170 2.13 4.76 -17.65
N PRO A 171 3.29 5.44 -17.60
CA PRO A 171 3.45 6.76 -18.22
C PRO A 171 3.19 6.77 -19.73
N LEU A 172 3.56 5.71 -20.45
CA LEU A 172 3.35 5.64 -21.91
C LEU A 172 1.85 5.53 -22.23
N TYR A 173 1.13 4.67 -21.51
CA TYR A 173 -0.32 4.54 -21.67
C TYR A 173 -1.05 5.85 -21.37
N LEU A 174 -0.65 6.55 -20.30
CA LEU A 174 -1.24 7.84 -19.93
C LEU A 174 -1.01 8.89 -21.01
N MET A 175 0.21 8.98 -21.56
CA MET A 175 0.55 9.91 -22.64
C MET A 175 -0.23 9.62 -23.93
N ASP A 176 -0.26 8.35 -24.37
CA ASP A 176 -0.91 7.94 -25.62
C ASP A 176 -2.43 8.18 -25.62
N ASN A 177 -3.05 8.22 -24.43
CA ASN A 177 -4.49 8.42 -24.25
C ASN A 177 -4.85 9.80 -23.69
N ASN A 178 -3.90 10.74 -23.63
CA ASN A 178 -4.11 12.09 -23.08
C ASN A 178 -4.70 12.08 -21.65
N LEU A 179 -4.29 11.10 -20.83
CA LEU A 179 -4.75 10.94 -19.46
C LEU A 179 -3.75 11.55 -18.46
N THR A 180 -4.29 12.06 -17.36
CA THR A 180 -3.51 12.42 -16.17
C THR A 180 -3.69 11.34 -15.10
N ILE A 181 -2.79 11.29 -14.11
CA ILE A 181 -2.95 10.41 -12.93
C ILE A 181 -4.30 10.70 -12.26
N ARG A 182 -4.65 11.99 -12.12
CA ARG A 182 -5.90 12.44 -11.51
C ARG A 182 -7.13 11.93 -12.24
N THR A 183 -7.20 12.15 -13.56
CA THR A 183 -8.35 11.71 -14.36
C THR A 183 -8.47 10.19 -14.34
N THR A 184 -7.34 9.48 -14.45
CA THR A 184 -7.32 8.00 -14.42
C THR A 184 -7.84 7.43 -13.10
N ILE A 185 -7.38 7.95 -11.96
CA ILE A 185 -7.85 7.50 -10.64
C ILE A 185 -9.36 7.77 -10.50
N ASN A 186 -9.83 8.96 -10.87
CA ASN A 186 -11.23 9.34 -10.74
C ASN A 186 -12.16 8.57 -11.69
N ASP A 187 -11.74 8.36 -12.94
CA ASP A 187 -12.54 7.63 -13.93
C ASP A 187 -12.64 6.16 -13.56
N TYR A 188 -11.53 5.55 -13.11
CA TYR A 188 -11.57 4.17 -12.64
C TYR A 188 -12.40 4.02 -11.36
N TYR A 189 -12.24 4.92 -10.39
CA TYR A 189 -13.09 4.94 -9.20
C TYR A 189 -14.57 5.02 -9.56
N LYS A 190 -14.95 5.88 -10.51
CA LYS A 190 -16.33 5.99 -11.00
C LYS A 190 -16.83 4.69 -11.61
N CYS A 191 -16.02 4.02 -12.44
CA CYS A 191 -16.36 2.70 -12.98
C CYS A 191 -16.60 1.68 -11.87
N LYS A 192 -15.71 1.63 -10.86
CA LYS A 192 -15.84 0.71 -9.73
C LYS A 192 -17.06 1.02 -8.87
N LYS A 193 -17.37 2.30 -8.65
CA LYS A 193 -18.56 2.74 -7.92
C LYS A 193 -19.84 2.22 -8.57
N ILE A 194 -19.94 2.32 -9.90
CA ILE A 194 -21.07 1.81 -10.68
C ILE A 194 -21.16 0.29 -10.59
N GLN A 195 -20.01 -0.41 -10.68
CA GLN A 195 -19.95 -1.86 -10.61
C GLN A 195 -20.34 -2.38 -9.21
N VAL A 196 -19.73 -1.82 -8.16
CA VAL A 196 -19.77 -2.36 -6.79
C VAL A 196 -20.97 -1.87 -6.00
N ILE A 197 -21.37 -0.60 -6.11
CA ILE A 197 -22.39 0.00 -5.25
C ILE A 197 -23.74 0.03 -5.96
N LYS A 198 -24.80 -0.44 -5.30
CA LYS A 198 -26.15 -0.35 -5.87
C LYS A 198 -26.55 1.10 -6.15
N ASN A 199 -27.30 1.30 -7.23
CA ASN A 199 -27.66 2.62 -7.75
C ASN A 199 -28.25 3.58 -6.70
N GLU A 200 -29.07 3.09 -5.77
CA GLU A 200 -29.69 3.88 -4.71
C GLU A 200 -28.70 4.44 -3.66
N HIS A 201 -27.52 3.83 -3.54
CA HIS A 201 -26.47 4.24 -2.59
C HIS A 201 -25.31 4.98 -3.25
N GLN A 202 -25.29 5.11 -4.58
CA GLN A 202 -24.19 5.74 -5.32
C GLN A 202 -24.04 7.24 -5.06
N LYS A 203 -24.93 7.92 -4.34
CA LYS A 203 -24.73 9.35 -3.99
C LYS A 203 -24.12 9.55 -2.60
N LEU A 204 -23.90 8.48 -1.85
CA LEU A 204 -23.35 8.55 -0.50
C LEU A 204 -21.83 8.81 -0.53
N GLY A 205 -21.35 9.68 0.36
CA GLY A 205 -19.93 9.87 0.65
C GLY A 205 -19.08 10.54 -0.44
N ASP A 206 -19.68 11.26 -1.38
CA ASP A 206 -18.93 11.94 -2.46
C ASP A 206 -17.98 13.03 -1.95
N ASP A 207 -18.36 13.71 -0.88
CA ASP A 207 -17.53 14.69 -0.16
C ASP A 207 -16.22 14.08 0.35
N LYS A 208 -16.28 12.87 0.92
CA LYS A 208 -15.10 12.18 1.41
C LYS A 208 -14.19 11.73 0.27
N TRP A 209 -14.74 11.35 -0.87
CA TRP A 209 -13.93 10.93 -2.01
C TRP A 209 -13.05 12.05 -2.54
N GLU A 210 -13.52 13.30 -2.55
CA GLU A 210 -12.73 14.44 -3.01
C GLU A 210 -11.40 14.55 -2.25
N GLU A 211 -11.44 14.50 -0.92
CA GLU A 211 -10.25 14.52 -0.06
C GLU A 211 -9.32 13.31 -0.33
N LEU A 212 -9.90 12.11 -0.41
CA LEU A 212 -9.13 10.88 -0.64
C LEU A 212 -8.46 10.87 -2.02
N SER A 213 -9.14 11.38 -3.04
CA SER A 213 -8.63 11.44 -4.41
C SER A 213 -7.41 12.37 -4.53
N GLU A 214 -7.44 13.53 -3.85
CA GLU A 214 -6.30 14.45 -3.80
C GLU A 214 -5.08 13.80 -3.13
N TYR A 215 -5.31 13.15 -1.99
CA TYR A 215 -4.26 12.41 -1.29
C TYR A 215 -3.63 11.32 -2.18
N LEU A 216 -4.46 10.53 -2.86
CA LEU A 216 -4.00 9.48 -3.78
C LEU A 216 -3.16 10.05 -4.92
N VAL A 217 -3.63 11.13 -5.56
CA VAL A 217 -2.89 11.78 -6.65
C VAL A 217 -1.50 12.24 -6.16
N GLN A 218 -1.41 12.87 -5.00
CA GLN A 218 -0.12 13.32 -4.44
C GLN A 218 0.82 12.14 -4.15
N LYS A 219 0.32 11.10 -3.46
CA LYS A 219 1.12 9.92 -3.08
C LYS A 219 1.61 9.14 -4.29
N VAL A 220 0.73 8.91 -5.27
CA VAL A 220 1.05 8.18 -6.49
C VAL A 220 2.02 8.97 -7.36
N SER A 221 1.78 10.26 -7.58
CA SER A 221 2.66 11.10 -8.40
C SER A 221 4.07 11.17 -7.83
N SER A 222 4.19 11.29 -6.50
CA SER A 222 5.49 11.25 -5.79
C SER A 222 6.21 9.91 -5.90
N SER A 223 5.48 8.85 -6.26
CA SER A 223 6.03 7.52 -6.41
C SER A 223 6.43 7.16 -7.85
N ILE A 224 5.96 7.93 -8.84
CA ILE A 224 6.21 7.69 -10.27
C ILE A 224 7.28 8.65 -10.82
N MET A 225 7.30 9.90 -10.34
CA MET A 225 8.37 10.88 -10.63
C MET A 225 9.63 10.55 -9.84
#